data_AF-A0A9E5P1U3-F1
#
_entry.id   AF-A0A9E5P1U3-F1
#
_cell.length_a   1.000
_cell.length_b   1.000
_cell.length_c   1.000
_cell.angle_alpha   90.00
_cell.angle_beta   90.00
_cell.angle_gamma   90.00
#
_symmetry.space_group_name_H-M   'P 1'
#
loop_
_entity.id
_entity.type
_entity.pdbx_description
1 polymer ?
#
loop_
_entity_poly.entity_id
_entity_poly.type
_entity_poly.pdbx_seq_one_letter_code
_entity_poly.pdbx_strand_id
1 'polypeptide(L)' 'MVSVEPVLKKMKAKARPDQLAGMARYGMVRENRLGVAIPDLRKMARELGKNHELALKLWKTEIQEARILA' A
#
# COMPACT_ATOMS: atom_id res chain seq x y z
N MET A 1 13.66 14.71 -6.23
CA MET A 1 13.61 13.29 -6.67
C MET A 1 12.68 12.53 -5.71
N VAL A 2 11.40 12.37 -6.06
CA VAL A 2 10.43 11.69 -5.17
C VAL A 2 10.58 10.18 -5.33
N SER A 3 11.11 9.48 -4.32
CA SER A 3 11.34 8.03 -4.38
C SER A 3 10.18 7.25 -3.73
N VAL A 4 9.65 6.26 -4.45
CA VAL A 4 8.60 5.34 -3.95
C VAL A 4 9.14 4.22 -3.07
N GLU A 5 10.43 3.91 -3.20
CA GLU A 5 11.13 2.86 -2.43
C GLU A 5 10.92 2.96 -0.91
N PRO A 6 11.11 4.12 -0.25
CA PRO A 6 10.89 4.22 1.20
C PRO A 6 9.42 3.98 1.58
N VAL A 7 8.48 4.38 0.74
CA VAL A 7 7.04 4.17 0.96
C VAL A 7 6.69 2.70 0.81
N LEU A 8 7.16 2.07 -0.26
CA LEU A 8 6.97 0.63 -0.49
C LEU A 8 7.64 -0.19 0.62
N LYS A 9 8.81 0.22 1.12
CA LYS A 9 9.48 -0.45 2.24
C LYS A 9 8.67 -0.32 3.53
N LYS A 10 8.11 0.86 3.84
CA LYS A 10 7.18 1.05 4.97
C LYS A 10 5.93 0.19 4.82
N MET A 11 5.33 0.14 3.63
CA MET A 11 4.16 -0.69 3.34
C MET A 11 4.46 -2.17 3.51
N LYS A 12 5.60 -2.66 3.00
CA LYS A 12 6.06 -4.04 3.19
C LYS A 12 6.37 -4.36 4.65
N ALA A 13 6.92 -3.42 5.42
CA ALA A 13 7.16 -3.62 6.85
C ALA A 13 5.85 -3.73 7.66
N LYS A 14 4.77 -3.09 7.20
CA LYS A 14 3.43 -3.21 7.77
C LYS A 14 2.55 -4.28 7.11
N ALA A 15 3.05 -4.89 6.04
CA ALA A 15 2.34 -5.93 5.31
C ALA A 15 2.18 -7.13 6.23
N ARG A 16 0.96 -7.66 6.29
CA ARG A 16 0.64 -8.87 7.05
C ARG A 16 0.26 -9.97 6.06
N PRO A 17 1.25 -10.64 5.43
CA PRO A 17 0.96 -11.71 4.49
C PRO A 17 0.17 -12.85 5.14
N ASP A 18 0.36 -13.08 6.44
CA ASP A 18 -0.40 -14.07 7.21
C ASP A 18 -1.91 -13.76 7.26
N GLN A 19 -2.28 -12.47 7.16
CA GLN A 19 -3.69 -12.06 7.07
C GLN A 19 -4.25 -12.13 5.64
N LEU A 20 -3.41 -12.25 4.61
CA LEU A 20 -3.87 -12.45 3.23
C LEU A 20 -4.63 -13.77 3.09
N ALA A 21 -4.20 -14.82 3.79
CA ALA A 21 -4.90 -16.12 3.80
C ALA A 21 -6.32 -16.01 4.38
N GLY A 22 -6.51 -15.20 5.42
CA GLY A 22 -7.82 -14.89 5.98
C GLY A 22 -8.67 -14.04 5.02
N MET A 23 -8.06 -13.05 4.37
CA MET A 23 -8.72 -12.20 3.38
C MET A 23 -9.14 -12.97 2.12
N ALA A 24 -8.39 -14.00 1.73
CA ALA A 24 -8.76 -14.88 0.62
C ALA A 24 -10.14 -15.52 0.82
N ARG A 25 -10.50 -15.86 2.06
CA ARG A 25 -11.82 -16.41 2.41
C ARG A 25 -12.96 -15.43 2.17
N TYR A 26 -12.67 -14.13 2.20
CA TYR A 26 -13.64 -13.06 1.92
C TYR A 26 -13.61 -12.60 0.46
N GLY A 27 -13.02 -13.38 -0.45
CA GLY A 27 -12.92 -13.02 -1.87
C GLY A 27 -11.96 -11.86 -2.14
N MET A 28 -11.12 -11.48 -1.16
CA MET A 28 -10.15 -10.40 -1.29
C MET A 28 -8.81 -10.89 -1.88
N VAL A 29 -8.86 -11.90 -2.75
CA VAL A 29 -7.71 -12.39 -3.53
C VAL A 29 -7.49 -11.43 -4.69
N ARG A 30 -6.62 -10.43 -4.51
CA ARG A 30 -6.06 -9.67 -5.64
C ARG A 30 -4.57 -9.95 -5.71
N GLU A 31 -4.08 -10.22 -6.92
CA GLU A 31 -2.71 -10.71 -7.18
C GLU A 31 -1.61 -9.77 -6.65
N ASN A 32 -1.87 -8.46 -6.56
CA ASN A 32 -0.90 -7.46 -6.11
C ASN A 32 -1.28 -6.82 -4.77
N ARG A 33 -1.71 -7.63 -3.79
CA ARG A 33 -2.07 -7.17 -2.45
C ARG A 33 -0.97 -7.51 -1.44
N LEU A 34 -0.46 -6.52 -0.74
CA LEU A 34 0.53 -6.70 0.34
C LEU A 34 -0.11 -7.17 1.66
N GLY A 35 -1.39 -6.90 1.87
CA GLY A 35 -2.09 -7.21 3.13
C GLY A 35 -1.85 -6.12 4.17
N VAL A 36 -1.74 -4.86 3.75
CA VAL A 36 -1.64 -3.72 4.68
C VAL A 36 -3.04 -3.29 5.08
N ALA A 37 -3.27 -3.11 6.39
CA ALA A 37 -4.56 -2.66 6.89
C ALA A 37 -4.86 -1.21 6.44
N ILE A 38 -6.11 -0.93 6.08
CA ILE A 38 -6.58 0.43 5.72
C ILE A 38 -6.22 1.50 6.78
N PRO A 39 -6.33 1.24 8.11
CA PRO A 39 -5.90 2.21 9.12
C PRO A 39 -4.41 2.58 9.03
N ASP A 40 -3.55 1.62 8.71
CA ASP A 40 -2.12 1.87 8.53
C ASP A 40 -1.84 2.67 7.26
N LEU A 41 -2.54 2.38 6.16
CA LEU A 41 -2.48 3.20 4.94
C LEU A 41 -2.91 4.64 5.21
N ARG A 42 -3.99 4.83 5.97
CA ARG A 42 -4.49 6.17 6.34
C ARG A 42 -3.50 6.92 7.25
N LYS A 43 -2.81 6.23 8.16
CA LYS A 43 -1.71 6.83 8.96
C LYS A 43 -0.54 7.23 8.08
N MET A 44 -0.11 6.37 7.16
CA MET A 44 0.97 6.69 6.21
C MET A 44 0.60 7.87 5.31
N ALA A 45 -0.64 7.95 4.84
CA ALA A 45 -1.12 9.09 4.03
C ALA A 45 -1.03 10.41 4.80
N ARG A 46 -1.33 10.40 6.11
CA ARG A 46 -1.16 11.58 6.98
C ARG A 46 0.31 11.96 7.17
N GLU A 47 1.21 10.99 7.32
CA GLU A 47 2.66 11.24 7.44
C GLU A 47 3.28 11.77 6.14
N LEU A 48 2.85 11.21 4.99
CA LEU A 48 3.37 11.57 3.67
C LEU A 48 2.81 12.89 3.15
N GLY A 49 1.62 13.28 3.61
CA GLY A 49 0.93 14.48 3.15
C GLY A 49 0.46 14.36 1.70
N LYS A 50 0.21 15.51 1.07
CA LYS A 50 -0.25 15.58 -0.33
C LYS A 50 0.96 15.72 -1.26
N ASN A 51 1.32 14.64 -1.96
CA ASN A 51 2.38 14.67 -2.96
C ASN A 51 1.91 13.98 -4.25
N HIS A 52 1.57 14.79 -5.26
CA HIS A 52 1.02 14.30 -6.52
C HIS A 52 2.04 13.49 -7.34
N GLU A 53 3.32 13.88 -7.34
CA GLU A 53 4.38 13.10 -8.01
C GLU A 53 4.54 11.72 -7.36
N LEU A 54 4.48 11.65 -6.03
CA LEU A 54 4.54 10.37 -5.32
C LEU A 54 3.35 9.49 -5.66
N ALA A 55 2.15 10.07 -5.68
CA ALA A 55 0.91 9.37 -6.02
C ALA A 55 0.98 8.75 -7.41
N LEU A 56 1.40 9.51 -8.43
CA LEU A 56 1.55 8.99 -9.79
C LEU A 56 2.54 7.82 -9.85
N LYS A 57 3.67 7.91 -9.13
CA LYS A 57 4.64 6.82 -9.08
C LYS A 57 4.12 5.60 -8.33
N LEU A 58 3.38 5.78 -7.23
CA LEU A 58 2.74 4.70 -6.49
C LEU A 58 1.66 4.01 -7.34
N TRP A 59 0.87 4.77 -8.09
CA TRP A 59 -0.15 4.22 -8.98
C TRP A 59 0.43 3.29 -10.05
N LYS A 60 1.60 3.65 -10.59
CA LYS A 60 2.37 2.85 -11.57
C LYS A 60 2.93 1.54 -11.01
N THR A 61 3.01 1.37 -9.69
CA THR A 61 3.51 0.11 -9.09
C THR A 61 2.51 -1.04 -9.17
N GLU A 62 1.26 -0.76 -9.53
CA GLU A 62 0.16 -1.73 -9.64
C GLU A 62 -0.19 -2.49 -8.34
N ILE A 63 0.44 -2.11 -7.24
CA ILE A 63 0.13 -2.61 -5.90
C ILE A 63 -1.16 -1.96 -5.44
N GLN A 64 -2.09 -2.78 -4.98
CA GLN A 64 -3.40 -2.34 -4.51
C GLN A 64 -3.29 -1.24 -3.46
N GLU A 65 -2.50 -1.49 -2.43
CA GLU A 65 -2.33 -0.57 -1.33
C GLU A 65 -1.59 0.70 -1.74
N ALA A 66 -0.71 0.62 -2.74
CA ALA A 66 -0.02 1.79 -3.27
C ALA A 66 -0.99 2.68 -4.05
N ARG A 67 -1.92 2.08 -4.79
CA ARG A 67 -3.03 2.78 -5.47
C ARG A 67 -4.03 3.39 -4.49
N ILE A 68 -4.19 2.84 -3.28
CA ILE A 68 -5.02 3.44 -2.21
C ILE A 68 -4.32 4.66 -1.58
N LEU A 69 -2.98 4.66 -1.57
CA LEU A 69 -2.16 5.74 -1.04
C LEU A 69 -1.90 6.88 -2.04
N ALA A 70 -1.98 6.59 -3.33
CA ALA A 70 -1.90 7.55 -4.42
C ALA A 70 -3.15 8.44 -4.46
#